data_AF-A0A258M0A8-F1
#
_entry.id   AF-A0A258M0A8-F1
#
_cell.length_a   1.000
_cell.length_b   1.000
_cell.length_c   1.000
_cell.angle_alpha   90.00
_cell.angle_beta   90.00
_cell.angle_gamma   90.00
#
_symmetry.space_group_name_H-M   'P 1'
#
loop_
_entity.id
_entity.type
_entity.pdbx_description
1 polymer ?
#
loop_
_entity_poly.entity_id
_entity_poly.type
_entity_poly.pdbx_seq_one_letter_code
_entity_poly.pdbx_strand_id
1 'polypeptide(L)'
;MKILSLIPPMTQLNTPYPSTAYLTGFLRSRGFDAAQEDLALALVLGFFTPSGLQEIKEQAVQLPEENRSASVNFFLDYFADYQSTIALAIAFLQGRDSTLAHRINSRALLPEGPRFASLDAYDEEEGGDSLAWAFGALGSQDRARHLATLYLNDLSDVLRDAVDERFEFVRYAESLAGSQPTFTPLADALAASPTLMDLHLQELTKSSIEKHQPGLVLLSVPFPGAMYAALRIAQTIKQDYPAIKIGLGGGYVNTELRELTDPRIFDFVDFITLDSGERPLLALLEHLNGKRSAERLVRTFIRTASNEVRYINWQEPDIPFEEVGTATWDGLPLNSYLSLLD
;
A
#
# COMPACT_ATOMS: atom_id res chain seq x y z
N MET A 1 -18.22 -19.55 0.92
CA MET A 1 -17.93 -18.12 1.07
C MET A 1 -16.51 -17.88 0.58
N LYS A 2 -16.30 -16.94 -0.35
CA LYS A 2 -14.97 -16.61 -0.85
C LYS A 2 -14.31 -15.52 0.01
N ILE A 3 -13.00 -15.61 0.16
CA ILE A 3 -12.18 -14.75 1.00
C ILE A 3 -11.23 -13.96 0.10
N LEU A 4 -11.13 -12.64 0.30
CA LEU A 4 -10.21 -11.78 -0.42
C LEU A 4 -9.29 -11.06 0.56
N SER A 5 -8.00 -11.34 0.49
CA SER A 5 -6.97 -10.66 1.26
C SER A 5 -6.42 -9.47 0.48
N LEU A 6 -6.52 -8.26 1.02
CA LEU A 6 -6.00 -7.05 0.38
C LEU A 6 -4.78 -6.54 1.11
N ILE A 7 -3.75 -6.17 0.34
CA ILE A 7 -2.64 -5.34 0.81
C ILE A 7 -3.04 -3.88 0.56
N PRO A 8 -3.35 -3.10 1.60
CA PRO A 8 -3.64 -1.67 1.46
C PRO A 8 -2.37 -0.91 1.02
N PRO A 9 -2.53 0.22 0.30
CA PRO A 9 -1.45 1.15 0.00
C PRO A 9 -0.49 1.42 1.17
N MET A 10 0.78 1.10 0.91
CA MET A 10 1.94 1.39 1.75
C MET A 10 3.18 1.54 0.86
N THR A 11 4.29 1.90 1.47
CA THR A 11 5.49 2.42 0.78
C THR A 11 6.42 1.39 0.15
N GLN A 12 6.10 0.10 0.25
CA GLN A 12 6.96 -0.96 -0.27
C GLN A 12 6.48 -1.45 -1.64
N LEU A 13 7.20 -1.06 -2.71
CA LEU A 13 6.89 -1.42 -4.10
C LEU A 13 7.87 -2.43 -4.71
N ASN A 14 8.93 -2.78 -3.97
CA ASN A 14 9.96 -3.71 -4.43
C ASN A 14 9.52 -5.16 -4.41
N THR A 15 8.72 -5.51 -3.40
CA THR A 15 8.25 -6.87 -3.18
C THR A 15 6.86 -6.85 -2.56
N PRO A 16 6.03 -7.86 -2.86
CA PRO A 16 4.77 -8.04 -2.15
C PRO A 16 5.02 -8.21 -0.66
N TYR A 17 4.22 -7.53 0.16
CA TYR A 17 4.20 -7.82 1.59
C TYR A 17 3.69 -9.25 1.80
N PRO A 18 4.42 -10.12 2.53
CA PRO A 18 4.18 -11.56 2.47
C PRO A 18 2.93 -12.03 3.20
N SER A 19 2.33 -11.25 4.10
CA SER A 19 1.26 -11.72 4.98
C SER A 19 0.05 -12.31 4.24
N THR A 20 -0.38 -11.68 3.14
CA THR A 20 -1.50 -12.15 2.35
C THR A 20 -1.15 -13.44 1.61
N ALA A 21 0.11 -13.61 1.17
CA ALA A 21 0.58 -14.82 0.52
C ALA A 21 0.58 -16.02 1.47
N TYR A 22 1.05 -15.83 2.72
CA TYR A 22 0.99 -16.85 3.77
C TYR A 22 -0.45 -17.19 4.16
N LEU A 23 -1.27 -16.19 4.48
CA LEU A 23 -2.66 -16.40 4.90
C LEU A 23 -3.51 -17.03 3.79
N THR A 24 -3.35 -16.59 2.54
CA THR A 24 -4.08 -17.16 1.40
C THR A 24 -3.65 -18.60 1.15
N GLY A 25 -2.35 -18.90 1.25
CA GLY A 25 -1.82 -20.26 1.13
C GLY A 25 -2.37 -21.19 2.22
N PHE A 26 -2.37 -20.71 3.47
CA PHE A 26 -2.98 -21.40 4.60
C PHE A 26 -4.48 -21.66 4.39
N LEU A 27 -5.26 -20.64 4.04
CA LEU A 27 -6.71 -20.79 3.84
C LEU A 27 -7.03 -21.79 2.72
N ARG A 28 -6.28 -21.76 1.62
CA ARG A 28 -6.43 -22.74 0.53
C ARG A 28 -6.08 -24.15 0.97
N SER A 29 -5.03 -24.33 1.79
CA SER A 29 -4.67 -25.66 2.33
C SER A 29 -5.76 -26.23 3.24
N ARG A 30 -6.60 -25.37 3.83
CA ARG A 30 -7.79 -25.73 4.62
C ARG A 30 -9.07 -25.84 3.78
N GLY A 31 -8.99 -25.74 2.46
CA GLY A 31 -10.11 -25.92 1.53
C GLY A 31 -11.02 -24.70 1.34
N PHE A 32 -10.60 -23.51 1.79
CA PHE A 32 -11.33 -22.28 1.53
C PHE A 32 -10.99 -21.70 0.14
N ASP A 33 -12.00 -21.14 -0.53
CA ASP A 33 -11.81 -20.31 -1.71
C ASP A 33 -11.25 -18.95 -1.27
N ALA A 34 -9.93 -18.78 -1.42
CA ALA A 34 -9.22 -17.58 -1.01
C ALA A 34 -8.41 -16.98 -2.16
N ALA A 35 -8.49 -15.67 -2.30
CA ALA A 35 -7.73 -14.86 -3.26
C ALA A 35 -7.04 -13.70 -2.54
N GLN A 36 -6.12 -13.05 -3.25
CA GLN A 36 -5.39 -11.90 -2.75
C GLN A 36 -5.15 -10.89 -3.87
N GLU A 37 -5.06 -9.61 -3.49
CA GLU A 37 -4.62 -8.53 -4.37
C GLU A 37 -3.75 -7.51 -3.64
N ASP A 38 -2.86 -6.87 -4.39
CA ASP A 38 -2.01 -5.79 -3.92
C ASP A 38 -2.52 -4.46 -4.46
N LEU A 39 -3.34 -3.77 -3.65
CA LEU A 39 -3.88 -2.47 -4.03
C LEU A 39 -2.83 -1.36 -3.89
N ALA A 40 -1.75 -1.58 -3.13
CA ALA A 40 -0.65 -0.63 -3.04
C ALA A 40 0.06 -0.49 -4.38
N LEU A 41 0.47 -1.61 -4.95
CA LEU A 41 1.14 -1.64 -6.23
C LEU A 41 0.21 -1.17 -7.36
N ALA A 42 -1.06 -1.60 -7.35
CA ALA A 42 -2.04 -1.18 -8.35
C ALA A 42 -2.28 0.34 -8.35
N LEU A 43 -2.35 0.96 -7.17
CA LEU A 43 -2.53 2.40 -7.02
C LEU A 43 -1.36 3.18 -7.60
N VAL A 44 -0.13 2.84 -7.21
CA VAL A 44 1.06 3.54 -7.70
C VAL A 44 1.24 3.37 -9.20
N LEU A 45 1.05 2.14 -9.72
CA LEU A 45 1.13 1.90 -11.16
C LEU A 45 -0.01 2.57 -11.94
N GLY A 46 -1.16 2.87 -11.32
CA GLY A 46 -2.21 3.67 -11.94
C GLY A 46 -1.77 5.11 -12.20
N PHE A 47 -1.12 5.73 -11.21
CA PHE A 47 -0.58 7.09 -11.32
C PHE A 47 0.65 7.20 -12.22
N PHE A 48 1.54 6.19 -12.19
CA PHE A 48 2.77 6.18 -12.98
C PHE A 48 2.55 5.69 -14.41
N THR A 49 1.61 6.35 -15.09
CA THR A 49 1.26 6.19 -16.50
C THR A 49 1.12 7.56 -17.16
N PRO A 50 1.20 7.68 -18.50
CA PRO A 50 0.98 8.96 -19.16
C PRO A 50 -0.37 9.63 -18.85
N SER A 51 -1.42 8.82 -18.63
CA SER A 51 -2.73 9.30 -18.20
C SER A 51 -2.76 9.67 -16.72
N GLY A 52 -2.18 8.84 -15.84
CA GLY A 52 -2.11 9.15 -14.41
C GLY A 52 -1.31 10.43 -14.13
N LEU A 53 -0.22 10.67 -14.87
CA LEU A 53 0.52 11.92 -14.79
C LEU A 53 -0.30 13.12 -15.26
N GLN A 54 -1.17 12.95 -16.26
CA GLN A 54 -2.07 14.00 -16.71
C GLN A 54 -3.05 14.40 -15.60
N GLU A 55 -3.60 13.44 -14.87
CA GLU A 55 -4.47 13.71 -13.71
C GLU A 55 -3.72 14.41 -12.57
N ILE A 56 -2.47 14.01 -12.30
CA ILE A 56 -1.60 14.69 -11.33
C ILE A 56 -1.36 16.15 -11.73
N LYS A 57 -1.07 16.40 -13.01
CA LYS A 57 -0.90 17.75 -13.54
C LYS A 57 -2.15 18.59 -13.34
N GLU A 58 -3.33 18.03 -13.58
CA GLU A 58 -4.60 18.73 -13.39
C GLU A 58 -4.83 19.17 -11.95
N GLN A 59 -4.34 18.41 -10.96
CA GLN A 59 -4.33 18.83 -9.55
C GLN A 59 -3.25 19.88 -9.28
N ALA A 60 -2.02 19.64 -9.75
CA ALA A 60 -0.87 20.51 -9.52
C ALA A 60 -1.09 21.95 -10.02
N VAL A 61 -1.77 22.14 -11.16
CA VAL A 61 -2.06 23.48 -11.68
C VAL A 61 -3.10 24.25 -10.86
N GLN A 62 -3.93 23.58 -10.05
CA GLN A 62 -4.89 24.24 -9.16
C GLN A 62 -4.23 24.85 -7.92
N LEU A 63 -3.03 24.39 -7.58
CA LEU A 63 -2.26 24.99 -6.50
C LEU A 63 -1.81 26.41 -6.87
N PRO A 64 -1.96 27.39 -5.96
CA PRO A 64 -1.33 28.69 -6.11
C PRO A 64 0.18 28.53 -6.29
N GLU A 65 0.79 29.31 -7.19
CA GLU A 65 2.20 29.20 -7.55
C GLU A 65 3.13 29.34 -6.33
N GLU A 66 2.77 30.22 -5.40
CA GLU A 66 3.48 30.46 -4.14
C GLU A 66 3.48 29.25 -3.17
N ASN A 67 2.56 28.31 -3.35
CA ASN A 67 2.43 27.13 -2.50
C ASN A 67 3.01 25.87 -3.15
N ARG A 68 3.45 25.95 -4.42
CA ARG A 68 4.04 24.80 -5.13
C ARG A 68 5.45 24.55 -4.63
N SER A 69 5.74 23.29 -4.31
CA SER A 69 7.11 22.86 -4.00
C SER A 69 8.01 22.91 -5.24
N ALA A 70 9.32 22.80 -5.03
CA ALA A 70 10.29 22.71 -6.13
C ALA A 70 9.98 21.53 -7.07
N SER A 71 9.59 20.38 -6.51
CA SER A 71 9.23 19.19 -7.29
C SER A 71 7.98 19.41 -8.13
N VAL A 72 6.96 20.08 -7.58
CA VAL A 72 5.74 20.41 -8.33
C VAL A 72 6.03 21.38 -9.48
N ASN A 73 6.81 22.44 -9.23
CA ASN A 73 7.17 23.39 -10.30
C ASN A 73 7.99 22.71 -11.40
N PHE A 74 9.00 21.93 -11.03
CA PHE A 74 9.81 21.19 -12.00
C PHE A 74 8.95 20.21 -12.82
N PHE A 75 8.06 19.46 -12.19
CA PHE A 75 7.15 18.55 -12.89
C PHE A 75 6.24 19.28 -13.89
N LEU A 76 5.73 20.46 -13.55
CA LEU A 76 4.89 21.25 -14.45
C LEU A 76 5.69 21.77 -15.65
N ASP A 77 6.92 22.24 -15.43
CA ASP A 77 7.81 22.77 -16.48
C ASP A 77 8.25 21.66 -17.47
N TYR A 78 8.57 20.48 -16.95
CA TYR A 78 9.08 19.33 -17.72
C TYR A 78 8.01 18.25 -17.98
N PHE A 79 6.73 18.59 -17.86
CA PHE A 79 5.64 17.61 -17.93
C PHE A 79 5.66 16.75 -19.19
N ALA A 80 5.98 17.34 -20.35
CA ALA A 80 6.02 16.62 -21.61
C ALA A 80 7.09 15.50 -21.60
N ASP A 81 8.23 15.76 -20.96
CA ASP A 81 9.31 14.79 -20.82
C ASP A 81 8.88 13.66 -19.88
N TYR A 82 8.32 13.99 -18.70
CA TYR A 82 7.76 13.01 -17.76
C TYR A 82 6.70 12.13 -18.43
N GLN A 83 5.76 12.74 -19.15
CA GLN A 83 4.68 12.03 -19.84
C GLN A 83 5.21 11.06 -20.92
N SER A 84 6.28 11.43 -21.63
CA SER A 84 6.88 10.59 -22.67
C SER A 84 7.77 9.46 -22.12
N THR A 85 8.29 9.60 -20.90
CA THR A 85 9.34 8.73 -20.35
C THR A 85 8.89 7.84 -19.18
N ILE A 86 7.78 8.15 -18.50
CA ILE A 86 7.28 7.37 -17.35
C ILE A 86 7.09 5.89 -17.68
N ALA A 87 6.50 5.57 -18.83
CA ALA A 87 6.28 4.19 -19.23
C ALA A 87 7.61 3.43 -19.45
N LEU A 88 8.64 4.11 -19.94
CA LEU A 88 9.98 3.55 -20.11
C LEU A 88 10.66 3.30 -18.77
N ALA A 89 10.57 4.26 -17.84
CA ALA A 89 11.11 4.12 -16.49
C ALA A 89 10.46 2.94 -15.75
N ILE A 90 9.14 2.82 -15.80
CA ILE A 90 8.41 1.69 -15.19
C ILE A 90 8.79 0.36 -15.84
N ALA A 91 8.85 0.29 -17.18
CA ALA A 91 9.26 -0.93 -17.88
C ALA A 91 10.70 -1.36 -17.53
N PHE A 92 11.63 -0.41 -17.42
CA PHE A 92 13.00 -0.66 -17.00
C PHE A 92 13.05 -1.19 -15.56
N LEU A 93 12.37 -0.53 -14.62
CA LEU A 93 12.34 -0.92 -13.21
C LEU A 93 11.65 -2.26 -12.97
N GLN A 94 10.68 -2.64 -13.80
CA GLN A 94 10.06 -3.97 -13.80
C GLN A 94 10.93 -5.06 -14.48
N GLY A 95 12.10 -4.69 -14.99
CA GLY A 95 12.99 -5.60 -15.73
C GLY A 95 12.47 -6.01 -17.11
N ARG A 96 11.45 -5.32 -17.63
CA ARG A 96 10.83 -5.63 -18.95
C ARG A 96 11.66 -5.09 -20.11
N ASP A 97 12.45 -4.04 -19.88
CA ASP A 97 13.37 -3.49 -20.88
C ASP A 97 14.69 -3.04 -20.26
N SER A 98 15.63 -3.98 -20.07
CA SER A 98 16.96 -3.72 -19.53
C SER A 98 17.89 -2.97 -20.49
N THR A 99 17.49 -2.78 -21.76
CA THR A 99 18.31 -2.08 -22.77
C THR A 99 18.33 -0.57 -22.53
N LEU A 100 17.35 -0.05 -21.79
CA LEU A 100 17.25 1.36 -21.40
C LEU A 100 18.39 1.83 -20.47
N ALA A 101 19.11 0.91 -19.81
CA ALA A 101 20.16 1.24 -18.86
C ALA A 101 21.21 2.23 -19.44
N HIS A 102 21.66 2.03 -20.67
CA HIS A 102 22.63 2.94 -21.30
C HIS A 102 22.06 4.35 -21.50
N ARG A 103 20.79 4.46 -21.89
CA ARG A 103 20.13 5.75 -22.11
C ARG A 103 19.86 6.46 -20.79
N ILE A 104 19.46 5.73 -19.75
CA ILE A 104 19.27 6.28 -18.40
C ILE A 104 20.62 6.77 -17.85
N ASN A 105 21.67 5.97 -17.94
CA ASN A 105 23.01 6.35 -17.48
C ASN A 105 23.61 7.56 -18.21
N SER A 106 23.17 7.83 -19.44
CA SER A 106 23.59 9.04 -20.17
C SER A 106 22.98 10.33 -19.62
N ARG A 107 22.05 10.25 -18.65
CA ARG A 107 21.28 11.38 -18.07
C ARG A 107 20.48 12.19 -19.10
N ALA A 108 20.37 11.71 -20.34
CA ALA A 108 19.65 12.39 -21.43
C ALA A 108 18.23 11.86 -21.66
N LEU A 109 17.82 10.81 -20.94
CA LEU A 109 16.51 10.16 -21.12
C LEU A 109 15.45 10.68 -20.14
N LEU A 110 15.77 10.71 -18.84
CA LEU A 110 14.80 11.03 -17.80
C LEU A 110 15.00 12.49 -17.37
N PRO A 111 13.93 13.27 -17.17
CA PRO A 111 14.03 14.57 -16.54
C PRO A 111 14.52 14.42 -15.09
N GLU A 112 15.45 15.29 -14.69
CA GLU A 112 16.14 15.20 -13.39
C GLU A 112 15.67 16.33 -12.48
N GLY A 113 14.76 16.02 -11.56
CA GLY A 113 14.18 16.98 -10.62
C GLY A 113 15.02 17.14 -9.35
N PRO A 114 14.45 17.78 -8.31
CA PRO A 114 15.17 18.12 -7.08
C PRO A 114 15.88 16.95 -6.38
N ARG A 115 15.40 15.70 -6.54
CA ARG A 115 16.03 14.51 -5.96
C ARG A 115 17.40 14.19 -6.54
N PHE A 116 17.77 14.75 -7.70
CA PHE A 116 19.08 14.57 -8.32
C PHE A 116 20.16 15.51 -7.76
N ALA A 117 19.79 16.54 -7.00
CA ALA A 117 20.74 17.54 -6.49
C ALA A 117 21.82 16.94 -5.58
N SER A 118 21.56 15.80 -4.92
CA SER A 118 22.57 15.08 -4.14
C SER A 118 23.71 14.58 -5.02
N LEU A 119 23.44 14.14 -6.25
CA LEU A 119 24.45 13.65 -7.18
C LEU A 119 25.42 14.76 -7.60
N ASP A 120 24.87 15.95 -7.86
CA ASP A 120 25.66 17.09 -8.32
C ASP A 120 26.59 17.62 -7.21
N ALA A 121 26.14 17.59 -5.95
CA ALA A 121 26.96 17.99 -4.79
C ALA A 121 28.19 17.10 -4.60
N TYR A 122 28.07 15.80 -4.86
CA TYR A 122 29.21 14.88 -4.78
C TYR A 122 30.16 14.97 -5.99
N ASP A 123 29.64 15.28 -7.20
CA ASP A 123 30.46 15.52 -8.39
C ASP A 123 31.39 16.75 -8.21
N GLU A 124 30.93 17.77 -7.49
CA GLU A 124 31.71 18.99 -7.20
C GLU A 124 32.80 18.79 -6.12
N GLU A 125 32.59 17.91 -5.14
CA GLU A 125 33.54 17.67 -4.04
C GLU A 125 34.71 16.72 -4.44
N GLU A 126 34.49 15.72 -5.28
CA GLU A 126 35.49 14.69 -5.61
C GLU A 126 36.19 14.88 -6.98
N GLY A 127 35.79 15.84 -7.80
CA GLY A 127 36.50 16.20 -9.04
C GLY A 127 36.52 15.11 -10.12
N GLY A 128 35.49 14.26 -10.17
CA GLY A 128 35.25 13.18 -11.14
C GLY A 128 33.83 12.60 -10.98
N ASP A 129 33.39 11.73 -11.90
CA ASP A 129 32.06 11.06 -11.89
C ASP A 129 31.81 10.41 -10.52
N SER A 130 31.09 11.11 -9.64
CA SER A 130 30.79 10.77 -8.25
C SER A 130 30.15 9.38 -8.12
N LEU A 131 29.35 9.03 -9.12
CA LEU A 131 28.73 7.72 -9.24
C LEU A 131 29.77 6.61 -9.43
N ALA A 132 30.98 6.88 -9.93
CA ALA A 132 32.02 5.87 -10.12
C ALA A 132 32.63 5.38 -8.79
N TRP A 133 32.62 6.20 -7.72
CA TRP A 133 33.11 5.79 -6.40
C TRP A 133 32.05 5.00 -5.61
N ALA A 134 30.79 5.48 -5.60
CA ALA A 134 29.67 4.79 -4.93
C ALA A 134 29.25 3.49 -5.65
N PHE A 135 29.34 3.45 -6.99
CA PHE A 135 28.95 2.30 -7.81
C PHE A 135 30.13 1.53 -8.38
N GLY A 136 31.36 1.70 -7.90
CA GLY A 136 32.58 1.11 -8.49
C GLY A 136 32.41 -0.25 -9.17
N ALA A 137 32.06 -1.30 -8.42
CA ALA A 137 31.82 -2.66 -8.94
C ALA A 137 30.33 -2.99 -9.21
N LEU A 138 29.41 -2.04 -9.01
CA LEU A 138 28.00 -2.18 -9.35
C LEU A 138 27.84 -1.98 -10.86
N GLY A 139 27.11 -2.90 -11.49
CA GLY A 139 26.97 -2.90 -12.94
C GLY A 139 26.25 -1.65 -13.44
N SER A 140 26.47 -1.29 -14.71
CA SER A 140 25.72 -0.26 -15.45
C SER A 140 24.18 -0.33 -15.23
N GLN A 141 23.66 -1.52 -14.92
CA GLN A 141 22.25 -1.73 -14.58
C GLN A 141 21.84 -1.11 -13.22
N ASP A 142 22.66 -1.22 -12.19
CA ASP A 142 22.31 -0.72 -10.85
C ASP A 142 22.38 0.81 -10.78
N ARG A 143 23.36 1.42 -11.48
CA ARG A 143 23.39 2.88 -11.69
C ARG A 143 22.10 3.37 -12.36
N ALA A 144 21.66 2.70 -13.41
CA ALA A 144 20.42 3.07 -14.09
C ALA A 144 19.19 2.86 -13.20
N ARG A 145 19.16 1.83 -12.35
CA ARG A 145 18.08 1.64 -11.35
C ARG A 145 18.03 2.78 -10.35
N HIS A 146 19.17 3.19 -9.81
CA HIS A 146 19.24 4.32 -8.89
C HIS A 146 18.69 5.61 -9.52
N LEU A 147 19.15 5.95 -10.73
CA LEU A 147 18.67 7.14 -11.46
C LEU A 147 17.15 7.06 -11.74
N ALA A 148 16.66 5.89 -12.15
CA ALA A 148 15.23 5.68 -12.35
C ALA A 148 14.43 5.73 -11.03
N THR A 149 15.03 5.34 -9.90
CA THR A 149 14.44 5.48 -8.56
C THR A 149 14.37 6.94 -8.14
N LEU A 150 15.42 7.74 -8.34
CA LEU A 150 15.37 9.20 -8.10
C LEU A 150 14.27 9.88 -8.91
N TYR A 151 14.13 9.50 -10.19
CA TYR A 151 13.05 9.97 -11.06
C TYR A 151 11.65 9.64 -10.51
N LEU A 152 11.42 8.42 -9.98
CA LEU A 152 10.15 8.08 -9.34
C LEU A 152 9.96 8.78 -7.98
N ASN A 153 11.05 9.04 -7.25
CA ASN A 153 11.00 9.79 -6.00
C ASN A 153 10.58 11.24 -6.24
N ASP A 154 11.04 11.88 -7.32
CA ASP A 154 10.55 13.21 -7.73
C ASP A 154 9.03 13.19 -7.99
N LEU A 155 8.55 12.22 -8.77
CA LEU A 155 7.10 12.07 -9.03
C LEU A 155 6.30 11.76 -7.76
N SER A 156 6.92 11.07 -6.80
CA SER A 156 6.30 10.78 -5.51
C SER A 156 6.19 12.03 -4.64
N ASP A 157 7.18 12.92 -4.69
CA ASP A 157 7.09 14.24 -4.06
C ASP A 157 5.99 15.09 -4.71
N VAL A 158 5.83 15.02 -6.04
CA VAL A 158 4.73 15.70 -6.74
C VAL A 158 3.38 15.15 -6.29
N LEU A 159 3.22 13.83 -6.19
CA LEU A 159 2.00 13.21 -5.67
C LEU A 159 1.70 13.69 -4.25
N ARG A 160 2.71 13.76 -3.38
CA ARG A 160 2.54 14.28 -2.02
C ARG A 160 2.08 15.74 -2.04
N ASP A 161 2.84 16.59 -2.72
CA ASP A 161 2.71 18.04 -2.60
C ASP A 161 1.54 18.60 -3.42
N ALA A 162 1.09 17.88 -4.46
CA ALA A 162 0.01 18.32 -5.35
C ALA A 162 -1.30 17.52 -5.22
N VAL A 163 -1.25 16.28 -4.73
CA VAL A 163 -2.42 15.39 -4.74
C VAL A 163 -2.86 15.01 -3.34
N ASP A 164 -1.94 14.57 -2.49
CA ASP A 164 -2.26 14.13 -1.15
C ASP A 164 -1.05 14.25 -0.22
N GLU A 165 -1.07 15.24 0.69
CA GLU A 165 0.00 15.48 1.66
C GLU A 165 0.27 14.28 2.58
N ARG A 166 -0.66 13.32 2.65
CA ARG A 166 -0.52 12.07 3.41
C ARG A 166 0.32 11.05 2.67
N PHE A 167 0.66 11.27 1.41
CA PHE A 167 1.48 10.35 0.64
C PHE A 167 2.98 10.60 0.88
N GLU A 168 3.71 9.60 1.36
CA GLU A 168 5.16 9.59 1.25
C GLU A 168 5.59 8.26 0.64
N PHE A 169 6.66 8.27 -0.16
CA PHE A 169 7.21 7.06 -0.79
C PHE A 169 7.91 6.12 0.19
N VAL A 170 8.27 6.62 1.38
CA VAL A 170 8.84 5.81 2.48
C VAL A 170 7.88 5.68 3.68
N ARG A 171 6.94 6.63 3.89
CA ARG A 171 6.00 6.61 5.04
C ARG A 171 4.61 7.21 4.74
N TYR A 172 3.82 6.57 3.86
CA TYR A 172 2.40 6.92 3.65
C TYR A 172 1.69 7.09 5.00
N ALA A 173 1.04 8.22 5.28
CA ALA A 173 0.14 8.51 6.39
C ALA A 173 0.60 8.12 7.82
N GLU A 174 1.91 7.95 8.07
CA GLU A 174 2.41 7.54 9.39
C GLU A 174 2.09 8.59 10.47
N SER A 175 2.05 9.88 10.13
CA SER A 175 1.70 10.95 11.09
C SER A 175 0.25 10.85 11.61
N LEU A 176 -0.67 10.33 10.79
CA LEU A 176 -2.09 10.16 11.13
C LEU A 176 -2.34 8.91 11.96
N ALA A 177 -1.47 7.89 11.83
CA ALA A 177 -1.64 6.58 12.46
C ALA A 177 -0.55 6.23 13.47
N GLY A 178 0.53 7.02 13.61
CA GLY A 178 1.47 6.92 14.72
C GLY A 178 0.74 7.09 16.06
N SER A 179 1.36 6.74 17.19
CA SER A 179 0.73 6.58 18.51
C SER A 179 -0.05 7.81 19.02
N GLN A 180 -1.19 8.07 18.39
CA GLN A 180 -2.17 9.07 18.74
C GLN A 180 -3.02 8.47 19.84
N PRO A 181 -3.31 9.20 20.93
CA PRO A 181 -4.08 8.67 22.05
C PRO A 181 -5.56 8.41 21.70
N THR A 182 -6.02 8.81 20.51
CA THR A 182 -7.42 8.70 20.10
C THR A 182 -7.55 8.42 18.61
N PHE A 183 -8.69 7.81 18.22
CA PHE A 183 -9.02 7.55 16.82
C PHE A 183 -9.47 8.80 16.03
N THR A 184 -9.62 9.95 16.70
CA THR A 184 -10.21 11.16 16.12
C THR A 184 -9.48 11.68 14.87
N PRO A 185 -8.14 11.78 14.82
CA PRO A 185 -7.46 12.27 13.61
C PRO A 185 -7.73 11.40 12.37
N LEU A 186 -7.78 10.08 12.54
CA LEU A 186 -8.12 9.16 11.44
C LEU A 186 -9.59 9.31 11.03
N ALA A 187 -10.50 9.43 11.99
CA ALA A 187 -11.92 9.62 11.71
C ALA A 187 -12.18 10.93 10.94
N ASP A 188 -11.54 12.03 11.34
CA ASP A 188 -11.66 13.33 10.68
C ASP A 188 -11.11 13.27 9.25
N ALA A 189 -9.96 12.63 9.05
CA ALA A 189 -9.37 12.43 7.72
C ALA A 189 -10.25 11.56 6.80
N LEU A 190 -10.93 10.55 7.34
CA LEU A 190 -11.86 9.69 6.59
C LEU A 190 -13.20 10.37 6.28
N ALA A 191 -13.62 11.33 7.11
CA ALA A 191 -14.82 12.13 6.91
C ALA A 191 -14.62 13.32 5.95
N ALA A 192 -13.38 13.76 5.75
CA ALA A 192 -13.03 14.77 4.76
C ALA A 192 -13.35 14.31 3.33
N SER A 193 -13.46 15.28 2.41
CA SER A 193 -13.67 14.99 1.00
C SER A 193 -12.52 14.11 0.45
N PRO A 194 -12.81 13.07 -0.34
CA PRO A 194 -11.79 12.20 -0.91
C PRO A 194 -10.77 12.99 -1.74
N THR A 195 -9.48 12.69 -1.58
CA THR A 195 -8.43 13.15 -2.50
C THR A 195 -8.48 12.37 -3.80
N LEU A 196 -7.75 12.80 -4.84
CA LEU A 196 -7.63 12.00 -6.08
C LEU A 196 -7.10 10.59 -5.78
N MET A 197 -6.19 10.45 -4.81
CA MET A 197 -5.68 9.15 -4.37
C MET A 197 -6.77 8.28 -3.74
N ASP A 198 -7.62 8.86 -2.88
CA ASP A 198 -8.78 8.17 -2.32
C ASP A 198 -9.75 7.70 -3.42
N LEU A 199 -9.97 8.51 -4.46
CA LEU A 199 -10.86 8.17 -5.59
C LEU A 199 -10.31 7.00 -6.41
N HIS A 200 -9.01 6.98 -6.71
CA HIS A 200 -8.37 5.84 -7.39
C HIS A 200 -8.43 4.58 -6.52
N LEU A 201 -8.18 4.70 -5.22
CA LEU A 201 -8.26 3.56 -4.30
C LEU A 201 -9.68 3.01 -4.18
N GLN A 202 -10.69 3.88 -4.20
CA GLN A 202 -12.10 3.49 -4.25
C GLN A 202 -12.41 2.67 -5.50
N GLU A 203 -11.99 3.14 -6.68
CA GLU A 203 -12.22 2.44 -7.94
C GLU A 203 -11.50 1.08 -8.01
N LEU A 204 -10.25 1.04 -7.57
CA LEU A 204 -9.49 -0.21 -7.45
C LEU A 204 -10.16 -1.19 -6.48
N THR A 205 -10.69 -0.69 -5.37
CA THR A 205 -11.46 -1.50 -4.42
C THR A 205 -12.69 -2.10 -5.09
N LYS A 206 -13.49 -1.28 -5.79
CA LYS A 206 -14.70 -1.76 -6.50
C LYS A 206 -14.35 -2.80 -7.55
N SER A 207 -13.34 -2.53 -8.39
CA SER A 207 -12.84 -3.47 -9.38
C SER A 207 -12.43 -4.81 -8.78
N SER A 208 -11.73 -4.79 -7.63
CA SER A 208 -11.32 -5.98 -6.90
C SER A 208 -12.51 -6.79 -6.38
N ILE A 209 -13.49 -6.11 -5.77
CA ILE A 209 -14.72 -6.74 -5.28
C ILE A 209 -15.55 -7.31 -6.44
N GLU A 210 -15.68 -6.60 -7.55
CA GLU A 210 -16.42 -7.05 -8.73
C GLU A 210 -15.80 -8.32 -9.33
N LYS A 211 -14.47 -8.32 -9.48
CA LYS A 211 -13.71 -9.47 -9.99
C LYS A 211 -13.82 -10.69 -9.08
N HIS A 212 -13.71 -10.49 -7.76
CA HIS A 212 -13.58 -11.59 -6.83
C HIS A 212 -14.90 -12.05 -6.20
N GLN A 213 -15.90 -11.18 -6.06
CA GLN A 213 -17.17 -11.45 -5.36
C GLN A 213 -16.99 -12.10 -3.97
N PRO A 214 -16.17 -11.52 -3.07
CA PRO A 214 -15.91 -12.12 -1.75
C PRO A 214 -17.10 -11.97 -0.80
N GLY A 215 -17.23 -12.89 0.16
CA GLY A 215 -18.10 -12.69 1.33
C GLY A 215 -17.35 -12.20 2.57
N LEU A 216 -16.02 -12.33 2.56
CA LEU A 216 -15.11 -11.82 3.59
C LEU A 216 -13.91 -11.15 2.93
N VAL A 217 -13.63 -9.90 3.31
CA VAL A 217 -12.40 -9.17 2.95
C VAL A 217 -11.50 -9.11 4.18
N LEU A 218 -10.22 -9.41 4.00
CA LEU A 218 -9.20 -9.32 5.03
C LEU A 218 -8.25 -8.18 4.68
N LEU A 219 -8.14 -7.20 5.57
CA LEU A 219 -7.24 -6.07 5.45
C LEU A 219 -5.99 -6.34 6.32
N SER A 220 -4.85 -6.51 5.66
CA SER A 220 -3.57 -6.69 6.34
C SER A 220 -2.87 -5.34 6.50
N VAL A 221 -2.80 -4.82 7.72
CA VAL A 221 -2.19 -3.54 8.07
C VAL A 221 -0.90 -3.79 8.87
N PRO A 222 0.26 -3.86 8.19
CA PRO A 222 1.52 -4.17 8.85
C PRO A 222 2.16 -2.99 9.57
N PHE A 223 1.92 -1.77 9.12
CA PHE A 223 2.54 -0.54 9.60
C PHE A 223 1.49 0.56 9.76
N PRO A 224 1.74 1.59 10.58
CA PRO A 224 0.80 2.70 10.78
C PRO A 224 0.34 3.29 9.45
N GLY A 225 1.27 3.42 8.51
CA GLY A 225 0.99 4.04 7.23
C GLY A 225 -0.11 3.39 6.41
N ALA A 226 -0.27 2.07 6.50
CA ALA A 226 -1.31 1.35 5.77
C ALA A 226 -2.73 1.57 6.36
N MET A 227 -2.84 2.10 7.59
CA MET A 227 -4.10 2.11 8.33
C MET A 227 -5.16 3.01 7.69
N TYR A 228 -4.79 4.22 7.28
CA TYR A 228 -5.73 5.14 6.63
C TYR A 228 -6.28 4.53 5.33
N ALA A 229 -5.41 4.00 4.46
CA ALA A 229 -5.81 3.38 3.21
C ALA A 229 -6.68 2.13 3.44
N ALA A 230 -6.36 1.31 4.45
CA ALA A 230 -7.17 0.16 4.83
C ALA A 230 -8.59 0.57 5.22
N LEU A 231 -8.74 1.62 6.03
CA LEU A 231 -10.04 2.13 6.43
C LEU A 231 -10.79 2.80 5.27
N ARG A 232 -10.11 3.43 4.32
CA ARG A 232 -10.73 3.96 3.09
C ARG A 232 -11.25 2.84 2.18
N ILE A 233 -10.49 1.75 2.03
CA ILE A 233 -10.96 0.51 1.37
C ILE A 233 -12.21 -0.01 2.09
N ALA A 234 -12.16 -0.15 3.42
CA ALA A 234 -13.28 -0.63 4.22
C ALA A 234 -14.53 0.26 4.08
N GLN A 235 -14.36 1.58 4.12
CA GLN A 235 -15.44 2.56 3.94
C GLN A 235 -16.13 2.36 2.59
N THR A 236 -15.36 2.19 1.52
CA THR A 236 -15.87 1.91 0.17
C THR A 236 -16.69 0.63 0.14
N ILE A 237 -16.16 -0.45 0.73
CA ILE A 237 -16.86 -1.74 0.81
C ILE A 237 -18.15 -1.61 1.62
N LYS A 238 -18.15 -0.90 2.75
CA LYS A 238 -19.36 -0.70 3.57
C LYS A 238 -20.44 0.10 2.86
N GLN A 239 -20.06 1.07 2.05
CA GLN A 239 -20.99 1.91 1.29
C GLN A 239 -21.64 1.14 0.13
N ASP A 240 -20.83 0.45 -0.68
CA ASP A 240 -21.30 -0.14 -1.94
C ASP A 240 -21.66 -1.63 -1.81
N TYR A 241 -21.07 -2.32 -0.84
CA TYR A 241 -21.17 -3.77 -0.64
C TYR A 241 -21.40 -4.16 0.84
N PRO A 242 -22.45 -3.64 1.51
CA PRO A 242 -22.63 -3.75 2.97
C PRO A 242 -22.77 -5.19 3.50
N ALA A 243 -23.07 -6.15 2.64
CA ALA A 243 -23.15 -7.57 3.00
C ALA A 243 -21.77 -8.22 3.24
N ILE A 244 -20.70 -7.66 2.66
CA ILE A 244 -19.34 -8.18 2.80
C ILE A 244 -18.84 -7.92 4.21
N LYS A 245 -18.31 -8.98 4.84
CA LYS A 245 -17.66 -8.87 6.15
C LYS A 245 -16.20 -8.45 5.99
N ILE A 246 -15.71 -7.66 6.92
CA ILE A 246 -14.37 -7.08 6.87
C ILE A 246 -13.62 -7.44 8.15
N GLY A 247 -12.52 -8.19 7.99
CA GLY A 247 -11.55 -8.47 9.04
C GLY A 247 -10.32 -7.60 8.90
N LEU A 248 -9.80 -7.10 10.02
CA LEU A 248 -8.58 -6.31 10.10
C LEU A 248 -7.53 -7.04 10.95
N GLY A 249 -6.29 -7.07 10.50
CA GLY A 249 -5.17 -7.65 11.24
C GLY A 249 -3.82 -7.12 10.74
N GLY A 250 -2.71 -7.60 11.29
CA GLY A 250 -1.36 -7.24 10.87
C GLY A 250 -0.49 -6.68 12.00
N GLY A 251 0.77 -6.36 11.68
CA GLY A 251 1.78 -5.92 12.65
C GLY A 251 1.34 -4.72 13.47
N TYR A 252 0.86 -3.66 12.82
CA TYR A 252 0.36 -2.46 13.49
C TYR A 252 -0.83 -2.74 14.41
N VAL A 253 -1.73 -3.62 13.99
CA VAL A 253 -2.88 -4.05 14.80
C VAL A 253 -2.41 -4.76 16.08
N ASN A 254 -1.36 -5.57 15.99
CA ASN A 254 -0.79 -6.29 17.11
C ASN A 254 -0.04 -5.40 18.11
N THR A 255 0.53 -4.29 17.65
CA THR A 255 1.31 -3.38 18.51
C THR A 255 0.45 -2.24 19.06
N GLU A 256 -0.29 -1.53 18.21
CA GLU A 256 -0.97 -0.27 18.59
C GLU A 256 -2.44 -0.47 18.98
N LEU A 257 -3.12 -1.51 18.48
CA LEU A 257 -4.56 -1.71 18.72
C LEU A 257 -4.86 -2.73 19.83
N ARG A 258 -3.86 -3.14 20.61
CA ARG A 258 -4.03 -4.17 21.66
C ARG A 258 -4.89 -3.71 22.83
N GLU A 259 -4.95 -2.41 23.07
CA GLU A 259 -5.78 -1.78 24.11
C GLU A 259 -6.94 -0.97 23.49
N LEU A 260 -7.42 -1.39 22.31
CA LEU A 260 -8.49 -0.71 21.60
C LEU A 260 -9.77 -0.64 22.44
N THR A 261 -10.23 0.59 22.66
CA THR A 261 -11.48 0.89 23.38
C THR A 261 -12.46 1.73 22.57
N ASP A 262 -12.00 2.40 21.51
CA ASP A 262 -12.84 3.28 20.69
C ASP A 262 -13.70 2.46 19.71
N PRO A 263 -15.04 2.47 19.83
CA PRO A 263 -15.91 1.66 18.98
C PRO A 263 -16.03 2.19 17.54
N ARG A 264 -15.61 3.43 17.25
CA ARG A 264 -15.77 4.06 15.92
C ARG A 264 -14.99 3.33 14.83
N ILE A 265 -13.92 2.63 15.15
CA ILE A 265 -13.20 1.79 14.17
C ILE A 265 -14.13 0.71 13.56
N PHE A 266 -15.13 0.23 14.31
CA PHE A 266 -16.11 -0.75 13.84
C PHE A 266 -17.21 -0.17 12.96
N ASP A 267 -17.19 1.14 12.68
CA ASP A 267 -17.97 1.71 11.58
C ASP A 267 -17.41 1.29 10.22
N PHE A 268 -16.13 0.90 10.19
CA PHE A 268 -15.42 0.49 8.97
C PHE A 268 -15.25 -1.03 8.91
N VAL A 269 -14.87 -1.69 10.00
CA VAL A 269 -14.55 -3.13 10.03
C VAL A 269 -15.50 -3.91 10.94
N ASP A 270 -15.69 -5.21 10.69
CA ASP A 270 -16.55 -6.06 11.53
C ASP A 270 -15.75 -6.78 12.63
N PHE A 271 -14.51 -7.17 12.33
CA PHE A 271 -13.66 -7.96 13.22
C PHE A 271 -12.23 -7.46 13.18
N ILE A 272 -11.55 -7.47 14.33
CA ILE A 272 -10.11 -7.17 14.41
C ILE A 272 -9.43 -8.34 15.11
N THR A 273 -8.50 -9.02 14.42
CA THR A 273 -7.80 -10.19 14.96
C THR A 273 -6.39 -9.83 15.38
N LEU A 274 -5.94 -10.38 16.51
CA LEU A 274 -4.58 -10.22 17.03
C LEU A 274 -3.72 -11.48 16.84
N ASP A 275 -2.41 -11.26 16.93
CA ASP A 275 -1.33 -12.21 16.81
C ASP A 275 -1.33 -12.93 15.44
N SER A 276 -0.94 -14.21 15.40
CA SER A 276 -0.95 -15.03 14.19
C SER A 276 -2.39 -15.24 13.70
N GLY A 277 -2.66 -14.93 12.43
CA GLY A 277 -4.01 -14.84 11.88
C GLY A 277 -4.68 -16.19 11.61
N GLU A 278 -3.91 -17.28 11.50
CA GLU A 278 -4.40 -18.60 11.08
C GLU A 278 -5.52 -19.13 11.98
N ARG A 279 -5.28 -19.20 13.29
CA ARG A 279 -6.27 -19.69 14.27
C ARG A 279 -7.48 -18.74 14.41
N PRO A 280 -7.32 -17.41 14.61
CA PRO A 280 -8.41 -16.45 14.63
C PRO A 280 -9.28 -16.50 13.38
N LEU A 281 -8.69 -16.63 12.19
CA LEU A 281 -9.45 -16.71 10.95
C LEU A 281 -10.27 -17.99 10.83
N LEU A 282 -9.74 -19.15 11.24
CA LEU A 282 -10.56 -20.37 11.27
C LEU A 282 -11.77 -20.22 12.20
N ALA A 283 -11.56 -19.66 13.39
CA ALA A 283 -12.62 -19.38 14.33
C ALA A 283 -13.66 -18.40 13.75
N LEU A 284 -13.18 -17.33 13.11
CA LEU A 284 -14.03 -16.34 12.46
C LEU A 284 -14.85 -16.95 11.32
N LEU A 285 -14.23 -17.79 10.48
CA LEU A 285 -14.91 -18.46 9.37
C LEU A 285 -15.97 -19.45 9.86
N GLU A 286 -15.71 -20.19 10.94
CA GLU A 286 -16.74 -21.03 11.58
C GLU A 286 -17.90 -20.19 12.11
N HIS A 287 -17.60 -19.03 12.72
CA HIS A 287 -18.61 -18.12 13.25
C HIS A 287 -19.49 -17.56 12.12
N LEU A 288 -18.88 -17.06 11.05
CA LEU A 288 -19.59 -16.52 9.88
C LEU A 288 -20.44 -17.57 9.17
N ASN A 289 -20.10 -18.86 9.29
CA ASN A 289 -20.90 -19.98 8.77
C ASN A 289 -21.90 -20.54 9.79
N GLY A 290 -22.10 -19.88 10.95
CA GLY A 290 -23.05 -20.31 11.98
C GLY A 290 -22.64 -21.57 12.77
N LYS A 291 -21.39 -22.02 12.65
CA LYS A 291 -20.85 -23.21 13.33
C LYS A 291 -20.23 -22.90 14.69
N ARG A 292 -19.98 -21.63 14.99
CA ARG A 292 -19.34 -21.14 16.21
C ARG A 292 -20.04 -19.88 16.73
N SER A 293 -20.21 -19.77 18.05
CA SER A 293 -20.74 -18.54 18.66
C SER A 293 -19.69 -17.43 18.71
N ALA A 294 -20.13 -16.17 18.76
CA ALA A 294 -19.22 -15.04 18.85
C ALA A 294 -18.37 -15.07 20.14
N GLU A 295 -18.86 -15.67 21.24
CA GLU A 295 -18.06 -15.80 22.48
C GLU A 295 -16.93 -16.82 22.37
N ARG A 296 -16.91 -17.62 21.29
CA ARG A 296 -15.88 -18.64 21.04
C ARG A 296 -14.87 -18.21 19.99
N LEU A 297 -14.84 -16.93 19.60
CA LEU A 297 -13.79 -16.38 18.75
C LEU A 297 -12.43 -16.42 19.46
N VAL A 298 -11.36 -16.49 18.68
CA VAL A 298 -9.98 -16.54 19.19
C VAL A 298 -9.30 -15.21 18.89
N ARG A 299 -8.75 -14.56 19.92
CA ARG A 299 -8.02 -13.28 19.81
C ARG A 299 -8.67 -12.23 18.90
N THR A 300 -9.98 -12.00 19.07
CA THR A 300 -10.75 -11.13 18.17
C THR A 300 -11.46 -10.04 18.95
N PHE A 301 -11.27 -8.78 18.57
CA PHE A 301 -12.14 -7.70 19.00
C PHE A 301 -13.39 -7.63 18.13
N ILE A 302 -14.53 -7.37 18.79
CA ILE A 302 -15.82 -7.12 18.17
C ILE A 302 -16.49 -5.90 18.80
N ARG A 303 -17.40 -5.26 18.06
CA ARG A 303 -18.38 -4.33 18.61
C ARG A 303 -19.62 -5.08 19.08
N THR A 304 -19.99 -4.91 20.34
CA THR A 304 -21.21 -5.51 20.92
C THR A 304 -22.46 -4.74 20.47
N ALA A 305 -23.64 -5.32 20.72
CA ALA A 305 -24.92 -4.63 20.54
C ALA A 305 -25.09 -3.39 21.45
N SER A 306 -24.35 -3.31 22.56
CA SER A 306 -24.28 -2.14 23.45
C SER A 306 -23.32 -1.05 22.96
N ASN A 307 -22.75 -1.19 21.74
CA ASN A 307 -21.76 -0.29 21.17
C ASN A 307 -20.44 -0.24 21.96
N GLU A 308 -20.06 -1.35 22.60
CA GLU A 308 -18.81 -1.48 23.36
C GLU A 308 -17.81 -2.34 22.57
N VAL A 309 -16.52 -1.99 22.67
CA VAL A 309 -15.45 -2.84 22.15
C VAL A 309 -15.20 -3.97 23.13
N ARG A 310 -15.27 -5.22 22.65
CA ARG A 310 -15.01 -6.40 23.46
C ARG A 310 -13.96 -7.29 22.82
N TYR A 311 -12.91 -7.58 23.58
CA TYR A 311 -11.94 -8.62 23.24
C TYR A 311 -12.48 -10.00 23.61
N ILE A 312 -12.56 -10.90 22.64
CA ILE A 312 -12.93 -12.30 22.83
C ILE A 312 -11.70 -13.18 22.59
N ASN A 313 -11.40 -14.03 23.56
CA ASN A 313 -10.30 -14.99 23.45
C ASN A 313 -10.69 -16.36 24.02
N TRP A 314 -11.26 -17.20 23.17
CA TRP A 314 -11.44 -18.62 23.45
C TRP A 314 -10.09 -19.33 23.35
N GLN A 315 -9.74 -20.09 24.39
CA GLN A 315 -8.44 -20.76 24.47
C GLN A 315 -8.39 -21.92 23.48
N GLU A 316 -7.66 -21.72 22.39
CA GLU A 316 -7.29 -22.74 21.41
C GLU A 316 -5.80 -22.61 21.08
N PRO A 317 -5.08 -23.72 20.86
CA PRO A 317 -3.68 -23.67 20.50
C PRO A 317 -3.51 -23.04 19.12
N ASP A 318 -2.38 -22.35 18.92
CA ASP A 318 -1.95 -21.91 17.60
C ASP A 318 -1.80 -23.10 16.65
N ILE A 319 -1.86 -22.79 15.34
CA ILE A 319 -1.64 -23.80 14.31
C ILE A 319 -0.15 -24.20 14.35
N PRO A 320 0.17 -25.50 14.46
CA PRO A 320 1.55 -25.97 14.37
C PRO A 320 2.21 -25.50 13.08
N PHE A 321 3.49 -25.15 13.12
CA PHE A 321 4.22 -24.64 11.95
C PHE A 321 4.16 -25.60 10.75
N GLU A 322 4.19 -26.91 10.99
CA GLU A 322 4.05 -27.92 9.93
C GLU A 322 2.66 -27.92 9.25
N GLU A 323 1.65 -27.34 9.90
CA GLU A 323 0.27 -27.27 9.41
C GLU A 323 -0.14 -25.88 8.86
N VAL A 324 0.73 -24.87 8.89
CA VAL A 324 0.44 -23.55 8.29
C VAL A 324 0.45 -23.61 6.76
N GLY A 325 1.05 -24.66 6.19
CA GLY A 325 1.13 -24.86 4.75
C GLY A 325 2.16 -23.95 4.07
N THR A 326 2.05 -23.83 2.75
CA THR A 326 2.98 -23.04 1.93
C THR A 326 2.32 -21.76 1.45
N ALA A 327 3.05 -20.65 1.51
CA ALA A 327 2.60 -19.38 0.92
C ALA A 327 2.31 -19.55 -0.57
N THR A 328 1.27 -18.88 -1.06
CA THR A 328 0.96 -18.80 -2.50
C THR A 328 1.15 -17.37 -2.98
N TRP A 329 1.81 -17.22 -4.12
CA TRP A 329 1.99 -15.93 -4.79
C TRP A 329 0.95 -15.71 -5.90
N ASP A 330 0.05 -16.68 -6.10
CA ASP A 330 -1.01 -16.57 -7.11
C ASP A 330 -1.96 -15.43 -6.75
N GLY A 331 -2.26 -14.59 -7.74
CA GLY A 331 -3.07 -13.38 -7.59
C GLY A 331 -2.25 -12.11 -7.43
N LEU A 332 -0.96 -12.21 -7.09
CA LEU A 332 -0.06 -11.06 -7.02
C LEU A 332 0.66 -10.86 -8.37
N PRO A 333 0.75 -9.62 -8.88
CA PRO A 333 1.35 -9.35 -10.18
C PRO A 333 2.88 -9.29 -10.08
N LEU A 334 3.53 -10.44 -9.87
CA LEU A 334 4.98 -10.53 -9.56
C LEU A 334 5.88 -9.81 -10.58
N ASN A 335 5.49 -9.78 -11.85
CA ASN A 335 6.24 -9.10 -12.93
C ASN A 335 5.96 -7.58 -13.02
N SER A 336 5.25 -7.02 -12.05
CA SER A 336 4.89 -5.60 -11.99
C SER A 336 5.52 -4.86 -10.81
N TYR A 337 6.18 -5.56 -9.88
CA TYR A 337 6.95 -4.93 -8.81
C TYR A 337 8.19 -4.23 -9.38
N LEU A 338 8.66 -3.20 -8.68
CA LEU A 338 9.71 -2.29 -9.15
C LEU A 338 11.06 -2.65 -8.51
N SER A 339 12.13 -2.76 -9.28
CA SER A 339 13.47 -2.98 -8.74
C SER A 339 14.11 -1.64 -8.35
N LEU A 340 13.64 -1.02 -7.26
CA LEU A 340 14.14 0.28 -6.80
C LEU A 340 15.46 0.16 -6.04
N LEU A 341 16.31 1.18 -6.16
CA LEU A 341 17.59 1.28 -5.47
C LEU A 341 17.75 2.70 -4.87
N ASP A 342 17.72 2.78 -3.53
CA ASP A 342 17.92 4.03 -2.78
C ASP A 342 19.37 4.49 -2.75
#